data_AF-A0A5C4WY32-F1
#
_entry.id   AF-A0A5C4WY32-F1
#
_cell.length_a   1.000
_cell.length_b   1.000
_cell.length_c   1.000
_cell.angle_alpha   90.00
_cell.angle_beta   90.00
_cell.angle_gamma   90.00
#
_symmetry.space_group_name_H-M   'P 1'
#
loop_
_entity.id
_entity.type
_entity.pdbx_description
1 polymer ?
#
loop_
_entity_poly.entity_id
_entity_poly.type
_entity_poly.pdbx_seq_one_letter_code
_entity_poly.pdbx_strand_id
1 'polypeptide(L)'
;AADRLDRALEHAGVPHDVREYPGAGHSFLNDAPTGPRLLRPVMQRVLGAGPEPESAADAWARIEGFFAEHLGRAERRGADA
;
A
#
# COMPACT_ATOMS: atom_id res chain seq x y z
N ALA A 1 -3.80 -12.24 7.31
CA ALA A 1 -4.97 -12.17 6.40
C ALA A 1 -4.59 -12.33 4.93
N ALA A 2 -3.34 -12.00 4.57
CA ALA A 2 -2.82 -12.06 3.21
C ALA A 2 -3.04 -13.41 2.50
N ASP A 3 -2.68 -14.53 3.14
CA ASP A 3 -2.73 -15.87 2.53
C ASP A 3 -4.12 -16.30 2.03
N ARG A 4 -5.19 -15.74 2.61
CA ARG A 4 -6.55 -16.02 2.16
C ARG A 4 -6.88 -15.23 0.89
N LEU A 5 -6.43 -13.99 0.81
CA LEU A 5 -6.64 -13.13 -0.35
C LEU A 5 -5.79 -13.59 -1.54
N ASP A 6 -4.51 -13.89 -1.28
CA ASP A 6 -3.54 -14.40 -2.24
C ASP A 6 -4.07 -15.63 -2.99
N ARG A 7 -4.48 -16.68 -2.24
CA ARG A 7 -5.10 -17.88 -2.82
C ARG A 7 -6.38 -17.61 -3.61
N ALA A 8 -7.18 -16.64 -3.19
CA ALA A 8 -8.42 -16.31 -3.90
C ALA A 8 -8.14 -15.62 -5.24
N LEU A 9 -7.14 -14.74 -5.28
CA LEU A 9 -6.71 -14.05 -6.50
C LEU A 9 -6.00 -15.00 -7.46
N GLU A 10 -5.17 -15.91 -6.93
CA GLU A 10 -4.54 -16.99 -7.70
C GLU A 10 -5.59 -17.88 -8.36
N HIS A 11 -6.59 -18.36 -7.60
CA HIS A 11 -7.67 -19.17 -8.16
C HIS A 11 -8.47 -18.45 -9.25
N ALA A 12 -8.63 -17.13 -9.13
CA ALA A 12 -9.32 -16.30 -10.10
C ALA A 12 -8.45 -15.94 -11.33
N GLY A 13 -7.16 -16.27 -11.34
CA GLY A 13 -6.24 -15.91 -12.41
C GLY A 13 -6.00 -14.40 -12.53
N VAL A 14 -6.18 -13.65 -11.45
CA VAL A 14 -6.00 -12.19 -11.41
C VAL A 14 -4.52 -11.90 -11.11
N PRO A 15 -3.79 -11.12 -11.93
CA PRO A 15 -2.47 -10.63 -11.55
C PRO A 15 -2.54 -9.85 -10.24
N HIS A 16 -1.72 -10.23 -9.26
CA HIS A 16 -1.78 -9.65 -7.93
C HIS A 16 -0.42 -9.63 -7.26
N ASP A 17 -0.28 -8.72 -6.31
CA ASP A 17 0.80 -8.69 -5.35
C ASP A 17 0.23 -8.47 -3.94
N VAL A 18 0.41 -9.44 -3.04
CA VAL A 18 -0.14 -9.40 -1.68
C VAL A 18 0.98 -9.51 -0.65
N ARG A 19 1.03 -8.54 0.27
CA ARG A 19 2.05 -8.47 1.33
C ARG A 19 1.43 -8.05 2.66
N GLU A 20 1.77 -8.77 3.72
CA GLU A 20 1.44 -8.42 5.10
C GLU A 20 2.71 -7.98 5.84
N TYR A 21 2.62 -6.87 6.56
CA TYR A 21 3.73 -6.28 7.31
C TYR A 21 3.41 -6.34 8.80
N PRO A 22 4.08 -7.20 9.59
CA PRO A 22 3.73 -7.38 11.00
C PRO A 22 3.89 -6.11 11.86
N GLY A 23 4.76 -5.19 11.45
CA GLY A 23 5.00 -3.92 12.14
C GLY A 23 4.04 -2.79 11.76
N ALA A 24 3.25 -2.95 10.69
CA ALA A 24 2.43 -1.89 10.13
C ALA A 24 0.95 -2.05 10.50
N GLY A 25 0.34 -0.97 10.99
CA GLY A 25 -1.09 -0.90 11.24
C GLY A 25 -1.85 -0.10 10.19
N HIS A 26 -3.06 0.36 10.53
CA HIS A 26 -3.88 1.11 9.59
C HIS A 26 -3.21 2.44 9.18
N SER A 27 -3.33 2.85 7.91
CA SER A 27 -2.74 4.10 7.41
C SER A 27 -1.20 4.20 7.50
N PHE A 28 -0.48 3.07 7.48
CA PHE A 28 0.99 3.05 7.58
C PHE A 28 1.74 3.74 6.43
N LEU A 29 1.11 3.80 5.24
CA LEU A 29 1.63 4.50 4.07
C LEU A 29 1.59 6.03 4.17
N ASN A 30 0.89 6.58 5.18
CA ASN A 30 0.79 8.03 5.34
C ASN A 30 2.00 8.59 6.08
N ASP A 31 2.51 9.74 5.64
CA ASP A 31 3.64 10.43 6.30
C ASP A 31 3.26 11.06 7.66
N ALA A 32 1.97 11.13 7.96
CA ALA A 32 1.45 11.76 9.17
C ALA A 32 0.33 10.94 9.83
N PRO A 33 0.15 11.07 11.16
CA PRO A 33 -0.93 10.42 11.87
C PRO A 33 -2.31 10.79 11.31
N THR A 34 -3.12 9.77 11.05
CA THR A 34 -4.45 9.91 10.45
C THR A 34 -5.53 10.07 11.53
N GLY A 35 -6.62 10.77 11.19
CA GLY A 35 -7.80 10.93 12.05
C GLY A 35 -7.82 12.18 12.94
N PRO A 36 -8.98 12.50 13.55
CA PRO A 36 -9.15 13.66 14.43
C PRO A 36 -8.16 13.64 15.60
N ARG A 37 -7.53 14.78 15.92
CA ARG A 37 -6.47 14.86 16.94
C ARG A 37 -6.85 14.23 18.29
N LEU A 38 -8.10 14.40 18.71
CA LEU A 38 -8.62 13.86 19.97
C LEU A 38 -8.70 12.32 19.98
N LEU A 39 -8.86 11.69 18.82
CA LEU A 39 -9.03 10.24 18.67
C LEU A 39 -7.73 9.50 18.34
N ARG A 40 -6.67 10.22 17.94
CA ARG A 40 -5.38 9.62 17.53
C ARG A 40 -4.79 8.62 18.53
N PRO A 41 -4.75 8.87 19.85
CA PRO A 41 -4.17 7.92 20.79
C PRO A 41 -4.92 6.59 20.82
N VAL A 42 -6.26 6.65 20.70
CA VAL A 42 -7.12 5.46 20.67
C VAL A 42 -6.92 4.70 19.35
N MET A 43 -6.90 5.42 18.22
CA MET A 43 -6.67 4.82 16.90
C MET A 43 -5.28 4.16 16.81
N GLN A 44 -4.23 4.79 17.32
CA GLN A 44 -2.89 4.21 17.38
C GLN A 44 -2.87 2.91 18.18
N ARG A 45 -3.51 2.89 19.35
CA ARG A 45 -3.42 1.73 20.25
C ARG A 45 -4.31 0.56 19.83
N VAL A 46 -5.45 0.83 19.19
CA VAL A 46 -6.43 -0.21 18.80
C VAL A 46 -6.19 -0.71 17.38
N LEU A 47 -5.87 0.20 16.45
CA LEU A 47 -5.72 -0.13 15.02
C LEU A 47 -4.25 -0.16 14.56
N GLY A 48 -3.30 0.11 15.46
CA GLY A 48 -1.92 0.38 15.07
C GLY A 48 -1.80 1.59 14.15
N ALA A 49 -2.77 2.51 14.17
CA ALA A 49 -2.91 3.48 13.09
C ALA A 49 -1.85 4.58 13.13
N GLY A 50 -1.08 4.72 12.05
CA GLY A 50 -0.05 5.75 11.93
C GLY A 50 1.10 5.32 11.02
N PRO A 51 2.04 6.24 10.74
CA PRO A 51 3.15 6.01 9.82
C PRO A 51 4.03 4.82 10.25
N GLU A 52 4.43 3.99 9.30
CA GLU A 52 5.47 2.97 9.48
C GLU A 52 6.45 3.06 8.29
N PRO A 53 7.55 3.82 8.43
CA PRO A 53 8.40 4.20 7.29
C PRO A 53 9.05 3.03 6.56
N GLU A 54 9.41 1.95 7.25
CA GLU A 54 10.14 0.83 6.63
C GLU A 54 9.22 0.02 5.71
N SER A 55 8.04 -0.36 6.18
CA SER A 55 7.02 -1.04 5.37
C SER A 55 6.44 -0.12 4.31
N ALA A 56 6.31 1.18 4.59
CA ALA A 56 5.84 2.14 3.60
C ALA A 56 6.77 2.24 2.40
N ALA A 57 8.09 2.26 2.62
CA ALA A 57 9.07 2.30 1.54
C ALA A 57 9.01 1.04 0.66
N ASP A 58 8.94 -0.15 1.26
CA ASP A 58 8.77 -1.41 0.51
C ASP A 58 7.44 -1.45 -0.26
N ALA A 59 6.35 -1.07 0.39
CA ALA A 59 5.02 -1.06 -0.22
C ALA A 59 4.94 -0.08 -1.41
N TRP A 60 5.53 1.12 -1.31
CA TRP A 60 5.59 2.05 -2.43
C TRP A 60 6.38 1.49 -3.62
N ALA A 61 7.54 0.88 -3.37
CA ALA A 61 8.34 0.25 -4.43
C ALA A 61 7.56 -0.86 -5.16
N ARG A 62 6.75 -1.64 -4.43
CA ARG A 62 5.89 -2.69 -5.01
C ARG A 62 4.75 -2.12 -5.84
N ILE A 63 4.07 -1.08 -5.35
CA ILE A 63 2.99 -0.38 -6.08
C ILE A 63 3.55 0.19 -7.39
N GLU A 64 4.68 0.89 -7.34
CA GLU A 64 5.33 1.45 -8.52
C GLU A 64 5.75 0.36 -9.51
N GLY A 65 6.33 -0.74 -9.02
CA GLY A 65 6.69 -1.89 -9.83
C GLY A 65 5.50 -2.52 -10.54
N PHE A 66 4.40 -2.75 -9.82
CA PHE A 66 3.16 -3.30 -10.37
C PHE A 66 2.56 -2.39 -11.46
N PHE A 67 2.54 -1.08 -11.24
CA PHE A 67 2.08 -0.14 -12.26
C PHE A 67 3.03 -0.06 -13.47
N ALA A 68 4.33 -0.11 -13.26
CA ALA A 68 5.30 -0.11 -14.35
C ALA A 68 5.12 -1.34 -15.27
N GLU A 69 4.82 -2.52 -14.68
CA GLU A 69 4.55 -3.75 -15.42
C GLU A 69 3.23 -3.68 -16.22
N HIS A 70 2.14 -3.21 -15.60
CA HIS A 70 0.81 -3.34 -16.18
C HIS A 70 0.30 -2.11 -16.94
N LEU A 71 0.83 -0.91 -16.66
CA LEU A 71 0.44 0.33 -17.34
C LEU A 71 1.52 0.82 -18.32
N GLY A 72 2.72 0.22 -18.27
CA GLY A 72 3.88 0.66 -19.04
C GLY A 72 4.46 1.99 -18.54
N ARG A 73 5.68 2.31 -18.95
CA ARG A 73 6.25 3.65 -18.76
C ARG A 73 5.44 4.60 -19.63
N ALA A 74 4.76 5.59 -19.06
CA ALA A 74 4.06 6.61 -19.82
C ALA A 74 4.96 7.13 -20.95
N GLU A 75 4.67 6.74 -22.20
CA GLU A 75 5.22 7.44 -23.35
C GLU A 75 4.69 8.86 -23.24
N ARG A 76 5.58 9.83 -23.07
CA ARG A 76 5.24 11.24 -23.09
C ARG A 76 4.64 11.58 -24.47
N ARG A 77 3.34 11.41 -24.63
CA ARG A 77 2.59 12.00 -25.74
C ARG A 77 2.43 13.48 -25.43
N GLY A 78 3.18 14.32 -26.14
CA GLY A 78 2.97 15.77 -26.15
C GLY A 78 4.19 16.58 -25.72
N ALA A 79 5.22 16.58 -26.55
CA ALA A 79 6.17 17.69 -26.63
C ALA A 79 6.51 17.93 -28.10
N ASP A 80 5.48 18.03 -28.93
CA ASP A 80 5.53 18.49 -30.32
C ASP A 80 4.14 19.09 -30.62
N ALA A 81 3.92 20.32 -30.18
CA ALA A 81 2.85 21.21 -30.63
C ALA A 81 3.29 22.66 -30.39
#